data_AF-G7ZKV7-F1
#
_entry.id   AF-G7ZKV7-F1
#
_cell.length_a   1.000
_cell.length_b   1.000
_cell.length_c   1.000
_cell.angle_alpha   90.00
_cell.angle_beta   90.00
_cell.angle_gamma   90.00
#
_symmetry.space_group_name_H-M   'P 1'
#
loop_
_entity.id
_entity.type
_entity.pdbx_description
1 polymer ?
#
loop_
_entity_poly.entity_id
_entity_poly.type
_entity_poly.pdbx_seq_one_letter_code
_entity_poly.pdbx_strand_id
1 'polypeptide(L)'
;VDWKDRRMWPTVVPILGVTFAAAAQAFFWENFKLPFGATFAVLGLLIGEWINRYCNFWGWTYFPISLVFPSALVVPALWLDIIMLLSGSYVITVGWWAR
;
A
#
# COMPACT_ATOMS: atom_id res chain seq x y z
N VAL A 1 -15.66 8.68 -3.32
CA VAL A 1 -15.49 8.94 -1.87
C VAL A 1 -16.55 8.22 -1.07
N ASP A 2 -17.77 8.10 -1.61
CA ASP A 2 -18.95 7.54 -0.93
C ASP A 2 -18.82 6.06 -0.54
N TRP A 3 -17.82 5.37 -1.10
CA TRP A 3 -17.51 3.96 -0.81
C TRP A 3 -16.47 3.80 0.30
N LYS A 4 -15.84 4.89 0.75
CA LYS A 4 -14.87 4.88 1.86
C LYS A 4 -15.61 4.90 3.20
N ASP A 5 -16.34 3.82 3.47
CA ASP A 5 -17.13 3.66 4.69
C ASP A 5 -16.26 3.31 5.91
N ARG A 6 -16.90 3.13 7.07
CA ARG A 6 -16.20 2.83 8.33
C ARG A 6 -15.96 1.35 8.59
N ARG A 7 -16.55 0.44 7.81
CA ARG A 7 -16.47 -1.00 8.06
C ARG A 7 -15.78 -1.75 6.93
N MET A 8 -16.27 -1.61 5.71
CA MET A 8 -15.77 -2.42 4.58
C MET A 8 -14.45 -1.87 4.06
N TRP A 9 -14.35 -0.55 3.90
CA TRP A 9 -13.14 0.09 3.40
C TRP A 9 -11.89 -0.15 4.28
N PRO A 10 -11.90 0.12 5.59
CA PRO A 10 -10.72 -0.11 6.44
C PRO A 10 -10.41 -1.59 6.69
N THR A 11 -11.26 -2.53 6.26
CA THR A 11 -10.99 -3.97 6.40
C THR A 11 -10.48 -4.55 5.08
N VAL A 12 -11.17 -4.31 3.98
CA VAL A 12 -10.83 -4.89 2.68
C VAL A 12 -9.53 -4.32 2.12
N VAL A 13 -9.34 -3.00 2.21
CA VAL A 13 -8.16 -2.34 1.62
C VAL A 13 -6.85 -2.82 2.26
N PRO A 14 -6.71 -2.90 3.60
CA PRO A 14 -5.48 -3.40 4.21
C PRO A 14 -5.23 -4.89 3.97
N ILE A 15 -6.28 -5.73 4.03
CA ILE A 15 -6.16 -7.18 3.83
C ILE A 15 -5.70 -7.51 2.40
N LEU A 16 -6.24 -6.82 1.40
CA LEU A 16 -5.81 -7.03 0.02
C LEU A 16 -4.48 -6.33 -0.27
N GLY A 17 -4.25 -5.14 0.29
CA GLY A 17 -3.06 -4.34 0.05
C GLY A 17 -1.76 -4.98 0.56
N VAL A 18 -1.82 -5.77 1.63
CA VAL A 18 -0.62 -6.40 2.21
C VAL A 18 -0.03 -7.50 1.31
N THR A 19 -0.81 -8.08 0.40
CA THR A 19 -0.39 -9.25 -0.40
C THR A 19 0.87 -8.97 -1.22
N PHE A 20 0.85 -7.91 -2.03
CA PHE A 20 1.99 -7.50 -2.84
C PHE A 20 3.10 -6.84 -2.01
N ALA A 21 2.76 -6.14 -0.93
CA ALA A 21 3.74 -5.58 -0.02
C ALA A 21 4.61 -6.69 0.61
N ALA A 22 3.99 -7.76 1.10
CA ALA A 22 4.70 -8.91 1.66
C ALA A 22 5.55 -9.66 0.62
N ALA A 23 5.01 -9.85 -0.59
CA ALA A 23 5.75 -10.50 -1.68
C ALA A 23 7.00 -9.68 -2.10
N ALA A 24 6.87 -8.36 -2.22
CA ALA A 24 7.98 -7.48 -2.53
C ALA A 24 9.00 -7.43 -1.39
N GLN A 25 8.56 -7.41 -0.13
CA GLN A 25 9.44 -7.52 1.04
C GLN A 25 10.27 -8.80 1.00
N ALA A 26 9.67 -9.95 0.72
CA ALA A 26 10.40 -11.21 0.57
C ALA A 26 11.47 -11.14 -0.54
N PHE A 27 11.12 -10.59 -1.70
CA PHE A 27 12.07 -10.47 -2.82
C PHE A 27 13.25 -9.54 -2.50
N PHE A 28 12.98 -8.32 -2.02
CA PHE A 28 14.02 -7.32 -1.80
C PHE A 28 14.91 -7.64 -0.60
N TRP A 29 14.36 -8.27 0.44
CA TRP A 29 15.12 -8.61 1.63
C TRP A 29 15.95 -9.88 1.51
N GLU A 30 15.44 -10.92 0.85
CA GLU A 30 16.22 -12.15 0.65
C GLU A 30 17.40 -11.93 -0.29
N ASN A 31 17.17 -11.24 -1.42
CA ASN A 31 18.19 -11.11 -2.45
C ASN A 31 19.18 -9.97 -2.18
N PHE A 32 18.70 -8.84 -1.65
CA PHE A 32 19.50 -7.60 -1.60
C PHE A 32 19.62 -7.00 -0.20
N LYS A 33 18.93 -7.55 0.82
CA LYS A 33 18.85 -7.00 2.18
C LYS A 33 18.40 -5.54 2.21
N LEU A 34 17.52 -5.16 1.28
CA LEU A 34 17.02 -3.80 1.13
C LEU A 34 15.68 -3.61 1.88
N PRO A 35 15.58 -2.64 2.82
CA PRO A 35 14.40 -2.44 3.66
C PRO A 35 13.39 -1.45 3.03
N PHE A 36 12.97 -1.69 1.79
CA PHE A 36 11.96 -0.85 1.12
C PHE A 36 10.98 -1.65 0.26
N GLY A 37 10.81 -2.95 0.52
CA GLY A 37 9.98 -3.81 -0.31
C GLY A 37 8.50 -3.44 -0.30
N ALA A 38 7.94 -3.15 0.88
CA ALA A 38 6.52 -2.80 1.00
C ALA A 38 6.25 -1.43 0.39
N THR A 39 7.12 -0.46 0.68
CA THR A 39 7.04 0.90 0.14
C THR A 39 7.18 0.92 -1.38
N PHE A 40 8.04 0.10 -1.97
CA PHE A 40 8.15 -0.04 -3.43
C PHE A 40 6.82 -0.47 -4.08
N ALA A 41 6.20 -1.52 -3.55
CA ALA A 41 4.91 -2.01 -4.07
C ALA A 41 3.80 -0.97 -3.94
N VAL A 42 3.71 -0.30 -2.79
CA VAL A 42 2.67 0.71 -2.52
C VAL A 42 2.87 1.98 -3.35
N LEU A 43 4.10 2.44 -3.54
CA LEU A 43 4.37 3.59 -4.41
C LEU A 43 4.03 3.28 -5.86
N GLY A 44 4.35 2.08 -6.35
CA GLY A 44 3.95 1.64 -7.69
C GLY A 44 2.43 1.67 -7.88
N LEU A 45 1.67 1.16 -6.90
CA LEU A 45 0.21 1.22 -6.91
C LEU A 45 -0.30 2.66 -6.91
N LEU A 46 0.20 3.51 -6.02
CA LEU A 46 -0.26 4.89 -5.91
C LEU A 46 0.04 5.72 -7.15
N ILE A 47 1.21 5.56 -7.76
CA ILE A 47 1.55 6.24 -9.01
C ILE A 47 0.58 5.81 -10.11
N GLY A 48 0.34 4.51 -10.27
CA GLY A 48 -0.61 3.99 -11.24
C GLY A 48 -2.03 4.50 -11.02
N GLU A 49 -2.50 4.52 -9.77
CA GLU A 49 -3.81 5.06 -9.41
C GLU A 49 -3.90 6.55 -9.72
N TRP A 50 -2.93 7.36 -9.26
CA TRP A 50 -2.94 8.81 -9.48
C TRP A 50 -2.93 9.18 -10.96
N ILE A 51 -2.08 8.53 -11.76
CA ILE A 51 -2.07 8.74 -13.22
C ILE A 51 -3.46 8.45 -13.80
N ASN A 52 -4.07 7.32 -13.45
CA ASN A 52 -5.39 6.96 -13.94
C ASN A 52 -6.48 7.94 -13.47
N ARG A 53 -6.44 8.41 -12.22
CA ARG A 53 -7.41 9.38 -11.69
C ARG A 53 -7.31 10.74 -12.37
N TYR A 54 -6.09 11.22 -12.64
CA TYR A 54 -5.90 12.50 -13.32
C TYR A 54 -6.17 12.42 -14.82
N CYS A 55 -5.61 11.43 -15.52
CA CYS A 55 -5.71 11.35 -16.98
C CYS A 55 -7.09 10.88 -17.46
N ASN A 56 -7.66 9.84 -16.85
CA ASN A 56 -8.92 9.25 -17.31
C ASN A 56 -10.14 9.82 -16.56
N PHE A 57 -10.16 9.72 -15.22
CA PHE A 57 -11.34 10.14 -14.45
C PHE A 57 -11.56 11.65 -14.53
N TRP A 58 -10.52 12.45 -14.30
CA TRP A 58 -10.62 13.90 -14.44
C TRP A 58 -10.46 14.36 -15.90
N GLY A 59 -9.38 13.95 -16.57
CA GLY A 59 -9.02 14.46 -17.89
C GLY A 59 -9.95 14.07 -19.03
N TRP A 60 -10.55 12.87 -18.98
CA TRP A 60 -11.45 12.39 -20.03
C TRP A 60 -12.93 12.45 -19.62
N THR A 61 -13.26 12.03 -18.40
CA THR A 61 -14.66 11.92 -17.94
C THR A 61 -15.11 13.02 -17.00
N TYR A 62 -14.24 14.00 -16.69
CA TYR A 62 -14.53 15.21 -15.91
C TYR A 62 -15.07 14.98 -14.49
N PHE A 63 -14.79 13.82 -13.89
CA PHE A 63 -15.15 13.57 -12.49
C PHE A 63 -14.23 14.35 -11.54
N PRO A 64 -14.77 15.10 -10.56
CA PRO A 64 -13.95 15.91 -9.66
C PRO A 64 -12.98 15.03 -8.85
N ILE A 65 -11.73 15.47 -8.72
CA ILE A 65 -10.66 14.74 -8.00
C ILE A 65 -11.06 14.40 -6.55
N SER A 66 -11.83 15.27 -5.90
CA SER A 66 -12.37 15.05 -4.54
C SER A 66 -13.28 13.81 -4.43
N LEU A 67 -13.88 13.37 -5.54
CA LEU A 67 -14.66 12.14 -5.59
C LEU A 67 -13.78 10.90 -5.75
N VAL A 68 -12.68 11.00 -6.50
CA VAL A 68 -11.93 9.83 -7.01
C VAL A 68 -10.54 9.64 -6.39
N PHE A 69 -10.16 10.43 -5.40
CA PHE A 69 -8.82 10.32 -4.77
C PHE A 69 -8.55 8.91 -4.21
N PRO A 70 -7.32 8.40 -4.35
CA PRO A 70 -6.94 7.05 -3.90
C PRO A 70 -6.82 6.93 -2.37
N SER A 71 -6.49 5.72 -1.90
CA SER A 71 -6.24 5.39 -0.48
C SER A 71 -4.84 5.80 -0.05
N ALA A 72 -4.67 6.39 1.12
CA ALA A 72 -3.32 6.66 1.65
C ALA A 72 -2.73 5.37 2.27
N LEU A 73 -1.86 4.68 1.53
CA LEU A 73 -1.20 3.43 1.98
C LEU A 73 0.29 3.58 2.29
N VAL A 74 0.87 4.77 2.09
CA VAL A 74 2.32 4.99 2.29
C VAL A 74 2.75 4.78 3.75
N VAL A 75 1.97 5.31 4.70
CA VAL A 75 2.27 5.21 6.13
C VAL A 75 2.32 3.75 6.63
N PRO A 76 1.30 2.90 6.37
CA PRO A 76 1.37 1.50 6.78
C PRO A 76 2.48 0.72 6.05
N ALA A 77 2.82 1.07 4.80
CA ALA A 77 3.94 0.45 4.09
C ALA A 77 5.29 0.76 4.74
N LEU A 78 5.52 2.02 5.12
CA LEU A 78 6.73 2.43 5.84
C LEU A 78 6.85 1.71 7.19
N TRP A 79 5.73 1.58 7.91
CA TRP A 79 5.69 0.86 9.18
C TRP A 79 6.14 -0.59 9.03
N LEU A 80 5.66 -1.30 8.02
CA LEU A 80 6.05 -2.68 7.73
C LEU A 80 7.54 -2.79 7.37
N ASP A 81 8.08 -1.89 6.55
CA ASP A 81 9.50 -1.90 6.17
C ASP A 81 10.41 -1.57 7.37
N ILE A 82 10.01 -0.65 8.26
CA ILE A 82 10.77 -0.30 9.46
C ILE A 82 10.80 -1.48 10.45
N ILE A 83 9.67 -2.16 10.68
CA ILE A 83 9.65 -3.33 11.58
C ILE A 83 10.55 -4.44 11.06
N MET A 84 10.53 -4.65 9.76
CA MET A 84 11.37 -5.65 9.12
C MET A 84 12.86 -5.29 9.22
N LEU A 85 13.19 -4.01 9.06
CA LEU A 85 14.55 -3.50 9.27
C LEU A 85 15.04 -3.68 10.72
N LEU A 86 14.18 -3.39 11.70
CA LEU A 86 14.55 -3.47 13.12
C LEU A 86 14.63 -4.91 13.65
N SER A 87 13.71 -5.78 13.23
CA SER A 87 13.60 -7.14 13.76
C SER A 87 14.40 -8.19 12.97
N GLY A 88 14.65 -7.93 11.68
CA GLY A 88 15.28 -8.87 10.76
C GLY A 88 14.49 -10.16 10.52
N SER A 89 13.23 -10.24 10.96
CA SER A 89 12.42 -11.47 10.96
C SER A 89 11.01 -11.23 10.43
N TYR A 90 10.62 -11.99 9.41
CA TYR A 90 9.27 -11.97 8.85
C TYR A 90 8.20 -12.36 9.87
N VAL A 91 8.51 -13.27 10.80
CA VAL A 91 7.57 -13.74 11.82
C VAL A 91 7.17 -12.58 12.73
N ILE A 92 8.13 -11.73 13.09
CA ILE A 92 7.88 -10.55 13.91
C ILE A 92 7.08 -9.52 13.09
N THR A 93 7.46 -9.26 11.85
CA THR A 93 6.73 -8.33 10.95
C THR A 93 5.26 -8.71 10.77
N VAL A 94 4.97 -9.99 10.53
CA VAL A 94 3.59 -10.50 10.42
C VAL A 94 2.86 -10.39 11.75
N GLY A 95 3.52 -10.71 12.87
CA GLY A 95 2.93 -10.62 14.21
C GLY A 95 2.59 -9.18 14.65
N TRP A 96 3.22 -8.16 14.06
CA TRP A 96 2.85 -6.75 14.27
C TRP A 96 1.71 -6.29 13.36
N TRP A 97 1.55 -6.90 12.19
CA TRP A 97 0.44 -6.61 11.30
C TRP A 97 -0.87 -7.25 11.76
N ALA A 98 -0.81 -8.42 12.40
CA ALA A 98 -1.97 -9.18 12.85
C ALA A 98 -2.55 -8.74 14.22
N ARG A 99 -2.00 -7.69 14.84
CA ARG A 99 -2.45 -7.13 16.13
C ARG A 99 -3.11 -5.78 15.92
#